data_AF-A0A354R9E9-F1
#
_entry.id   AF-A0A354R9E9-F1
#
_cell.length_a   1.000
_cell.length_b   1.000
_cell.length_c   1.000
_cell.angle_alpha   90.00
_cell.angle_beta   90.00
_cell.angle_gamma   90.00
#
_symmetry.space_group_name_H-M   'P 1'
#
loop_
_entity.id
_entity.type
_entity.pdbx_description
1 polymer ?
#
loop_
_entity_poly.entity_id
_entity_poly.type
_entity_poly.pdbx_seq_one_letter_code
_entity_poly.pdbx_strand_id
1 'polypeptide(L)'
;MSHLLDDIWLKPYAQAIRGRAARALAKAHDLTEGKMSLANWASAHMYYGLHRTTRGWVFREWAPHATSMWLVGDFSGWRNMPQYEVFRIPGTDVWERKFPARAFKHGENYRLEMHWDGGHGE
;
A
#
# COMPACT_ATOMS: atom_id res chain seq x y z
N MET A 1 -2.27 31.36 -11.36
CA MET A 1 -1.99 31.68 -9.95
C MET A 1 -2.86 32.88 -9.58
N SER A 2 -4.17 32.71 -9.59
CA SER A 2 -5.11 32.34 -8.51
C SER A 2 -5.88 33.57 -8.06
N HIS A 3 -7.13 33.66 -8.53
CA HIS A 3 -8.16 34.63 -8.09
C HIS A 3 -8.44 34.60 -6.58
N LEU A 4 -7.80 33.69 -5.85
CA LEU A 4 -7.87 33.52 -4.40
C LEU A 4 -7.42 34.77 -3.60
N LEU A 5 -6.59 35.64 -4.20
CA LEU A 5 -6.19 36.93 -3.58
C LEU A 5 -7.02 38.11 -4.08
N ASP A 6 -7.93 37.88 -5.04
CA ASP A 6 -8.85 38.91 -5.54
C ASP A 6 -9.94 39.20 -4.50
N ASP A 7 -10.19 38.25 -3.57
CA ASP A 7 -10.99 38.47 -2.38
C ASP A 7 -10.22 39.31 -1.34
N ILE A 8 -10.70 40.54 -1.13
CA ILE A 8 -10.13 41.51 -0.20
C ILE A 8 -10.07 40.96 1.23
N TRP A 9 -11.03 40.13 1.62
CA TRP A 9 -11.11 39.56 2.98
C TRP A 9 -10.01 38.53 3.25
N LEU A 10 -9.39 37.97 2.20
CA LEU A 10 -8.31 37.00 2.33
C LEU A 10 -6.91 37.65 2.39
N LYS A 11 -6.79 38.95 2.08
CA LYS A 11 -5.49 39.67 2.09
C LYS A 11 -4.72 39.57 3.40
N PRO A 12 -5.32 39.71 4.60
CA PRO A 12 -4.61 39.56 5.86
C PRO A 12 -4.01 38.16 6.07
N TYR A 13 -4.55 37.15 5.38
CA TYR A 13 -4.14 35.74 5.50
C TYR A 13 -3.25 35.27 4.35
N ALA A 14 -2.85 36.16 3.43
CA ALA A 14 -2.12 35.80 2.22
C ALA A 14 -0.84 34.99 2.51
N GLN A 15 -0.09 35.33 3.56
CA GLN A 15 1.10 34.59 3.97
C GLN A 15 0.75 33.15 4.41
N ALA A 16 -0.27 32.99 5.23
CA ALA A 16 -0.72 31.67 5.68
C ALA A 16 -1.24 30.81 4.52
N ILE A 17 -1.97 31.41 3.57
CA ILE A 17 -2.48 30.75 2.36
C ILE A 17 -1.31 30.28 1.48
N ARG A 18 -0.35 31.16 1.19
CA ARG A 18 0.85 30.81 0.41
C ARG A 18 1.66 29.71 1.11
N GLY A 19 1.83 29.80 2.43
CA GLY A 19 2.53 28.78 3.21
C GLY A 19 1.84 27.41 3.18
N ARG A 20 0.50 27.36 3.19
CA ARG A 20 -0.26 26.11 3.01
C ARG A 20 -0.09 25.53 1.60
N ALA A 21 -0.18 26.36 0.58
CA ALA A 21 0.03 25.94 -0.81
C ALA A 21 1.44 25.38 -1.03
N ALA A 22 2.47 26.06 -0.52
CA ALA A 22 3.85 25.60 -0.61
C ALA A 22 4.05 24.25 0.11
N ARG A 23 3.47 24.07 1.31
CA ARG A 23 3.53 22.80 2.04
C ARG A 23 2.81 21.66 1.30
N ALA A 24 1.68 21.94 0.66
CA ALA A 24 0.97 20.93 -0.12
C ALA A 24 1.81 20.47 -1.33
N LEU A 25 2.46 21.40 -2.03
CA LEU A 25 3.37 21.09 -3.14
C LEU A 25 4.59 20.29 -2.66
N ALA A 26 5.23 20.71 -1.56
CA ALA A 26 6.35 19.99 -0.98
C ALA A 26 5.95 18.57 -0.57
N LYS A 27 4.81 18.40 0.09
CA LYS A 27 4.31 17.08 0.49
C LYS A 27 4.01 16.19 -0.72
N ALA A 28 3.42 16.74 -1.78
CA ALA A 28 3.19 15.99 -3.01
C ALA A 28 4.51 15.53 -3.66
N HIS A 29 5.54 16.37 -3.63
CA HIS A 29 6.89 15.97 -4.07
C HIS A 29 7.46 14.86 -3.18
N ASP A 30 7.39 14.98 -1.86
CA ASP A 30 7.90 13.96 -0.93
C ASP A 30 7.23 12.60 -1.13
N LEU A 31 5.90 12.57 -1.29
CA LEU A 31 5.15 11.33 -1.49
C LEU A 31 5.52 10.64 -2.81
N THR A 32 5.75 11.42 -3.86
CA THR A 32 6.02 10.90 -5.20
C THR A 32 7.51 10.73 -5.48
N GLU A 33 8.37 11.27 -4.62
CA GLU A 33 9.81 11.45 -4.81
C GLU A 33 10.17 12.10 -6.17
N GLY A 34 9.22 12.83 -6.78
CA GLY A 34 9.33 13.33 -8.15
C GLY A 34 9.36 12.23 -9.24
N LYS A 35 9.21 10.96 -8.89
CA LYS A 35 9.30 9.80 -9.78
C LYS A 35 7.98 9.44 -10.46
N MET A 36 6.85 9.90 -9.92
CA MET A 36 5.52 9.64 -10.47
C MET A 36 4.51 10.75 -10.16
N SER A 37 3.33 10.68 -10.76
CA SER A 37 2.23 11.58 -10.43
C SER A 37 1.58 11.20 -9.08
N LEU A 38 0.94 12.18 -8.42
CA LEU A 38 0.19 11.91 -7.19
C LEU A 38 -0.96 10.92 -7.43
N ALA A 39 -1.58 10.94 -8.61
CA ALA A 39 -2.62 9.99 -9.00
C ALA A 39 -2.09 8.55 -9.07
N ASN A 40 -0.89 8.36 -9.64
CA ASN A 40 -0.25 7.04 -9.68
C ASN A 40 0.12 6.57 -8.27
N TRP A 41 0.68 7.45 -7.44
CA TRP A 41 0.99 7.15 -6.05
C TRP A 41 -0.25 6.73 -5.25
N ALA A 42 -1.36 7.46 -5.42
CA ALA A 42 -2.64 7.15 -4.77
C ALA A 42 -3.31 5.87 -5.30
N SER A 43 -2.83 5.31 -6.41
CA SER A 43 -3.35 4.09 -7.01
C SER A 43 -2.61 2.82 -6.54
N ALA A 44 -1.90 2.90 -5.41
CA ALA A 44 -1.13 1.79 -4.84
C ALA A 44 -1.98 0.52 -4.60
N HIS A 45 -3.29 0.66 -4.35
CA HIS A 45 -4.24 -0.45 -4.21
C HIS A 45 -4.36 -1.32 -5.47
N MET A 46 -3.95 -0.83 -6.64
CA MET A 46 -3.89 -1.62 -7.88
C MET A 46 -2.68 -2.55 -7.92
N TYR A 47 -1.69 -2.33 -7.06
CA TYR A 47 -0.45 -3.10 -6.98
C TYR A 47 -0.38 -3.99 -5.73
N TYR A 48 -0.73 -3.42 -4.57
CA TYR A 48 -0.75 -4.09 -3.26
C TYR A 48 -2.11 -4.73 -2.96
N GLY A 49 -2.10 -5.71 -2.06
CA GLY A 49 -3.24 -6.56 -1.73
C GLY A 49 -3.33 -7.81 -2.60
N LEU A 50 -4.45 -8.53 -2.47
CA LEU A 50 -4.72 -9.78 -3.19
C LEU A 50 -5.52 -9.51 -4.46
N HIS A 51 -4.93 -9.79 -5.62
CA HIS A 51 -5.51 -9.51 -6.94
C HIS A 51 -5.69 -10.75 -7.78
N ARG A 52 -6.86 -10.89 -8.40
CA ARG A 52 -7.10 -11.90 -9.44
C ARG A 52 -6.44 -11.47 -10.74
N THR A 53 -5.75 -12.40 -11.39
CA THR A 53 -5.12 -12.23 -12.71
C THR A 53 -5.62 -13.28 -13.69
N THR A 54 -5.29 -13.18 -14.98
CA THR A 54 -5.64 -14.21 -15.97
C THR A 54 -4.97 -15.56 -15.68
N ARG A 55 -3.82 -15.58 -14.99
CA ARG A 55 -3.05 -16.80 -14.69
C ARG A 55 -3.29 -17.39 -13.30
N GLY A 56 -3.94 -16.65 -12.41
CA GLY A 56 -4.09 -17.05 -11.00
C GLY A 56 -4.35 -15.86 -10.10
N TRP A 57 -3.68 -15.82 -8.96
CA TRP A 57 -3.70 -14.68 -8.05
C TRP A 57 -2.30 -14.16 -7.81
N VAL A 58 -2.19 -12.88 -7.47
CA VAL A 58 -0.97 -12.29 -6.94
C VAL A 58 -1.32 -11.53 -5.67
N PHE A 59 -0.54 -11.76 -4.63
CA PHE A 59 -0.59 -10.99 -3.41
C PHE A 59 0.68 -10.16 -3.30
N ARG A 60 0.55 -8.90 -2.86
CA ARG A 60 1.69 -8.06 -2.50
C ARG A 60 1.44 -7.23 -1.25
N GLU A 61 2.46 -7.07 -0.43
CA GLU A 61 2.44 -6.20 0.74
C GLU A 61 3.77 -5.48 0.91
N TRP A 62 3.76 -4.24 1.38
CA TRP A 62 4.98 -3.55 1.80
C TRP A 62 5.14 -3.74 3.30
N ALA A 63 6.19 -4.46 3.70
CA ALA A 63 6.45 -4.78 5.10
C ALA A 63 7.97 -4.84 5.35
N PRO A 64 8.63 -3.69 5.51
CA PRO A 64 10.09 -3.61 5.59
C PRO A 64 10.67 -4.35 6.80
N HIS A 65 9.93 -4.41 7.89
CA HIS A 65 10.38 -5.02 9.15
C HIS A 65 9.92 -6.46 9.35
N ALA A 66 9.14 -7.02 8.42
CA ALA A 66 8.72 -8.41 8.50
C ALA A 66 9.92 -9.36 8.31
N THR A 67 9.96 -10.44 9.06
CA THR A 67 10.91 -11.55 8.90
C THR A 67 10.26 -12.75 8.21
N SER A 68 8.94 -12.92 8.38
CA SER A 68 8.13 -13.90 7.62
C SER A 68 6.67 -13.46 7.54
N MET A 69 5.94 -14.01 6.56
CA MET A 69 4.55 -13.62 6.28
C MET A 69 3.76 -14.77 5.65
N TRP A 70 2.51 -14.94 6.07
CA TRP A 70 1.53 -15.87 5.47
C TRP A 70 0.21 -15.17 5.17
N LEU A 71 -0.49 -15.68 4.15
CA LEU A 71 -1.93 -15.50 4.02
C LEU A 71 -2.65 -16.62 4.78
N VAL A 72 -3.53 -16.26 5.72
CA VAL A 72 -4.26 -17.20 6.56
C VAL A 72 -5.75 -16.93 6.41
N GLY A 73 -6.57 -17.94 6.19
CA GLY A 73 -8.00 -17.75 5.98
C GLY A 73 -8.77 -19.05 5.83
N ASP A 74 -9.98 -18.95 5.29
CA ASP A 74 -10.88 -20.10 5.12
C ASP A 74 -10.22 -21.22 4.28
N PHE A 75 -9.48 -20.84 3.23
CA PHE A 75 -8.73 -21.74 2.34
C PHE A 75 -7.57 -22.50 3.02
N SER A 76 -7.10 -22.04 4.18
CA SER A 76 -6.05 -22.70 4.98
C SER A 76 -6.60 -23.34 6.25
N GLY A 77 -7.91 -23.21 6.51
CA GLY A 77 -8.53 -23.57 7.78
C GLY A 77 -7.93 -22.78 8.94
N TRP A 78 -7.65 -21.49 8.72
CA TRP A 78 -7.10 -20.58 9.73
C TRP A 78 -5.78 -21.05 10.36
N ARG A 79 -4.90 -21.66 9.55
CA ARG A 79 -3.57 -22.12 9.96
C ARG A 79 -2.48 -21.63 9.02
N ASN A 80 -1.27 -21.45 9.55
CA ASN A 80 -0.06 -21.15 8.77
C ASN A 80 0.33 -22.40 7.97
N MET A 81 0.06 -22.37 6.67
CA MET A 81 0.38 -23.46 5.77
C MET A 81 1.49 -23.04 4.82
N PRO A 82 2.53 -23.87 4.59
CA PRO A 82 3.66 -23.52 3.72
C PRO A 82 3.26 -23.07 2.31
N GLN A 83 2.18 -23.62 1.74
CA GLN A 83 1.72 -23.21 0.41
C GLN A 83 1.20 -21.76 0.32
N TYR A 84 0.90 -21.14 1.47
CA TYR A 84 0.41 -19.76 1.59
C TYR A 84 1.44 -18.78 2.19
N GLU A 85 2.70 -19.22 2.32
CA GLU A 85 3.81 -18.34 2.67
C GLU A 85 4.08 -17.32 1.55
N VAL A 86 4.36 -16.08 1.96
CA VAL A 86 4.70 -14.96 1.10
C VAL A 86 6.18 -14.66 1.25
N PHE A 87 6.84 -14.26 0.17
CA PHE A 87 8.29 -14.06 0.17
C PHE A 87 8.65 -12.63 -0.21
N ARG A 88 9.66 -12.08 0.46
CA ARG A 88 10.24 -10.78 0.12
C ARG A 88 10.89 -10.84 -1.26
N ILE A 89 10.58 -9.88 -2.12
CA ILE A 89 11.27 -9.68 -3.40
C ILE A 89 12.69 -9.19 -3.10
N PRO A 90 13.75 -9.88 -3.57
CA PRO A 90 15.13 -9.50 -3.30
C PRO A 90 15.44 -8.04 -3.66
N GLY A 91 16.11 -7.32 -2.76
CA GLY A 91 16.46 -5.91 -2.94
C GLY A 91 15.33 -4.92 -2.70
N THR A 92 14.18 -5.36 -2.16
CA THR A 92 13.04 -4.49 -1.85
C THR A 92 12.42 -4.84 -0.49
N ASP A 93 11.51 -3.98 -0.04
CA ASP A 93 10.65 -4.21 1.12
C ASP A 93 9.26 -4.75 0.77
N VAL A 94 9.08 -5.18 -0.49
CA VAL A 94 7.83 -5.73 -0.99
C VAL A 94 7.86 -7.24 -0.89
N TRP A 95 6.81 -7.79 -0.29
CA TRP A 95 6.52 -9.21 -0.23
C TRP A 95 5.59 -9.56 -1.39
N GLU A 96 5.86 -10.64 -2.12
CA GLU A 96 5.03 -11.12 -3.22
C GLU A 96 4.82 -12.63 -3.14
N ARG A 97 3.61 -13.06 -3.48
CA ARG A 97 3.35 -14.46 -3.82
C ARG A 97 2.35 -14.57 -4.96
N LYS A 98 2.63 -15.47 -5.90
CA LYS A 98 1.71 -15.88 -6.96
C LYS A 98 1.10 -17.21 -6.63
N PHE A 99 -0.20 -17.32 -6.80
CA PHE A 99 -0.98 -18.51 -6.49
C PHE A 99 -1.72 -19.03 -7.72
N PRO A 100 -1.99 -20.35 -7.81
CA PRO A 100 -2.85 -20.88 -8.85
C PRO A 100 -4.27 -20.34 -8.72
N ALA A 101 -5.03 -20.32 -9.82
CA ALA A 101 -6.41 -19.79 -9.85
C ALA A 101 -7.36 -20.40 -8.80
N ARG A 102 -7.12 -21.66 -8.42
CA ARG A 102 -7.92 -22.42 -7.44
C ARG A 102 -7.55 -22.17 -5.97
N ALA A 103 -6.55 -21.32 -5.70
CA ALA A 103 -6.06 -21.12 -4.33
C ALA A 103 -7.08 -20.41 -3.43
N PHE A 104 -7.89 -19.51 -4.00
CA PHE A 104 -8.86 -18.70 -3.29
C PHE A 104 -10.18 -18.67 -4.05
N LYS A 105 -11.27 -18.49 -3.31
CA LYS A 105 -12.62 -18.27 -3.84
C LYS A 105 -13.14 -16.91 -3.40
N HIS A 106 -13.96 -16.30 -4.26
CA HIS A 106 -14.65 -15.07 -3.88
C HIS A 106 -15.51 -15.29 -2.63
N GLY A 107 -15.42 -14.36 -1.67
CA GLY A 107 -16.15 -14.42 -0.41
C GLY A 107 -15.42 -15.13 0.73
N GLU A 108 -14.26 -15.77 0.49
CA GLU A 108 -13.42 -16.30 1.56
C GLU A 108 -12.75 -15.16 2.34
N ASN A 109 -12.76 -15.28 3.66
CA ASN A 109 -12.06 -14.36 4.54
C ASN A 109 -10.59 -14.73 4.66
N TYR A 110 -9.74 -13.72 4.84
CA TYR A 110 -8.34 -13.91 5.13
C TYR A 110 -7.80 -12.77 6.00
N ARG A 111 -6.67 -13.05 6.65
CA ARG A 111 -5.81 -12.09 7.34
C ARG A 111 -4.36 -12.37 6.98
N LEU A 112 -3.49 -11.45 7.37
CA LEU A 112 -2.06 -11.70 7.33
C LEU A 112 -1.65 -12.34 8.65
N GLU A 113 -0.63 -13.17 8.60
CA GLU A 113 0.14 -13.50 9.78
C GLU A 113 1.57 -13.09 9.52
N MET A 114 2.09 -12.17 10.31
CA MET A 114 3.37 -11.52 10.08
C MET A 114 4.23 -11.61 11.32
N HIS A 115 5.49 -11.97 11.15
CA HIS A 115 6.47 -11.98 12.24
C HIS A 115 7.53 -10.90 11.99
N TRP A 116 8.12 -10.38 13.05
CA TRP A 116 9.22 -9.42 13.01
C TRP A 116 10.13 -9.61 14.23
N ASP A 117 11.28 -8.94 14.25
CA ASP A 117 12.19 -9.01 15.40
C ASP A 117 11.49 -8.46 16.65
N GLY A 118 11.20 -9.36 17.60
CA GLY A 118 10.54 -9.03 18.86
C GLY A 118 9.03 -9.26 18.91
N GLY A 119 8.40 -9.82 17.86
CA GLY A 119 6.97 -10.13 17.91
C GLY A 119 6.36 -10.77 16.66
N HIS A 120 5.04 -10.92 16.71
CA HIS A 120 4.20 -11.31 15.58
C HIS A 120 2.82 -10.66 15.72
N GLY A 121 2.06 -10.62 14.63
CA GLY A 121 0.75 -10.00 14.57
C GLY A 121 -0.10 -10.52 13.42
N GLU A 122 -1.38 -10.21 13.54
CA GLU A 122 -2.46 -10.55 12.61
C GLU A 122 -3.01 -9.31 11.89
#